data_AF-A0A913ZFB5-F1
#
_entry.id   AF-A0A913ZFB5-F1
#
_cell.length_a   1.000
_cell.length_b   1.000
_cell.length_c   1.000
_cell.angle_alpha   90.00
_cell.angle_beta   90.00
_cell.angle_gamma   90.00
#
_symmetry.space_group_name_H-M   'P 1'
#
loop_
_entity.id
_entity.type
_entity.pdbx_description
1 polymer ?
#
loop_
_entity_poly.entity_id
_entity_poly.type
_entity_poly.pdbx_seq_one_letter_code
_entity_poly.pdbx_strand_id
1 'polypeptide(L)'
;MRVDHSSLAHLSSPPTRVPIDPAPPYEMTSPSNSNGSYQPSDYTSEAGQLKDPFALTLHFVTDPGGGSKTKNLIQPLVKWFDPAFKLFNIAERSKANGFRGSFDGRRDVFPALSVVLFLSHGDDDDADGSGSRVAEAREYLAGKPWQYHHHATTPSRVYLCEPNNLNFYTTEQEMPLWGVRQVHYGKEHLRFMLYTSRDTWHDMIRFYCLLLGRDVEYQKDDFCYFVVHAASGNMDVQLALKIVPDDCTCRPLNSAFLQFKVLEIGDLVPLLPNSCSPISPQRWQTTDPDGNVTLLLLGKKSINNNLPRVKPRRHSIDALQTLLAPKALKPRVAAARRRMSVAPPGLPAVDDDDEEEDLSC
;
A
#
# COMPACT_ATOMS: atom_id res chain seq x y z
N MET A 1 -53.50 34.09 -65.09
CA MET A 1 -52.29 34.89 -65.34
C MET A 1 -51.32 34.56 -64.19
N ARG A 2 -50.58 33.46 -64.19
CA ARG A 2 -49.34 33.17 -64.95
C ARG A 2 -48.45 34.40 -65.13
N VAL A 3 -47.44 34.50 -64.28
CA VAL A 3 -46.19 35.20 -64.55
C VAL A 3 -45.06 34.26 -64.13
N ASP A 4 -44.25 33.90 -65.10
CA ASP A 4 -43.08 33.04 -65.02
C ASP A 4 -41.91 33.75 -64.32
N HIS A 5 -41.16 32.97 -63.55
CA HIS A 5 -39.73 33.23 -63.34
C HIS A 5 -38.96 31.93 -63.62
N SER A 6 -38.37 31.90 -64.81
CA SER A 6 -37.32 30.98 -65.26
C SER A 6 -35.93 31.57 -64.99
N SER A 7 -34.91 30.69 -64.94
CA SER A 7 -33.45 30.91 -64.77
C SER A 7 -32.98 30.98 -63.30
N LEU A 8 -32.04 30.18 -62.77
CA LEU A 8 -30.96 29.36 -63.34
C LEU A 8 -30.72 28.14 -62.42
N ALA A 9 -30.60 26.94 -63.01
CA ALA A 9 -30.10 25.75 -62.34
C ALA A 9 -28.63 25.53 -62.74
N HIS A 10 -27.71 25.67 -61.79
CA HIS A 10 -26.35 25.15 -61.92
C HIS A 10 -26.26 23.84 -61.13
N LEU A 11 -26.16 22.74 -61.87
CA LEU A 11 -25.81 21.41 -61.37
C LEU A 11 -24.33 21.39 -60.98
N SER A 12 -24.03 21.19 -59.70
CA SER A 12 -22.72 20.73 -59.23
C SER A 12 -22.89 19.32 -58.66
N SER A 13 -22.28 18.35 -59.32
CA SER A 13 -22.26 16.93 -58.96
C SER A 13 -21.68 16.68 -57.56
N PRO A 14 -22.19 15.71 -56.79
CA PRO A 14 -21.58 15.29 -55.53
C PRO A 14 -20.25 14.54 -55.78
N PRO A 15 -19.26 14.60 -54.86
CA PRO A 15 -17.99 13.93 -55.04
C PRO A 15 -18.14 12.41 -54.93
N THR A 16 -17.55 11.72 -55.90
CA THR A 16 -17.43 10.26 -56.02
C THR A 16 -16.67 9.70 -54.81
N ARG A 17 -17.30 8.80 -54.03
CA ARG A 17 -16.59 8.03 -53.00
C ARG A 17 -15.65 7.04 -53.68
N VAL A 18 -14.36 7.16 -53.41
CA VAL A 18 -13.33 6.19 -53.81
C VAL A 18 -13.49 4.93 -52.94
N PRO A 19 -13.52 3.71 -53.51
CA PRO A 19 -13.49 2.47 -52.72
C PRO A 19 -12.14 2.36 -51.99
N ILE A 20 -12.16 2.13 -50.69
CA ILE A 20 -10.98 1.78 -49.91
C ILE A 20 -10.73 0.29 -50.13
N ASP A 21 -9.60 -0.06 -50.74
CA ASP A 21 -9.16 -1.44 -50.89
C ASP A 21 -8.91 -2.08 -49.51
N PRO A 22 -9.31 -3.35 -49.30
CA PRO A 22 -8.99 -4.06 -48.07
C PRO A 22 -7.49 -4.31 -47.97
N ALA A 23 -6.93 -4.05 -46.79
CA ALA A 23 -5.51 -4.31 -46.51
C ALA A 23 -5.15 -5.80 -46.74
N PRO A 24 -3.96 -6.10 -47.29
CA PRO A 24 -3.56 -7.47 -47.58
C PRO A 24 -3.33 -8.27 -46.28
N PRO A 25 -3.56 -9.59 -46.31
CA PRO A 25 -3.38 -10.45 -45.15
C PRO A 25 -1.89 -10.52 -44.77
N TYR A 26 -1.60 -10.37 -43.47
CA TYR A 26 -0.24 -10.52 -42.96
C TYR A 26 0.21 -11.98 -43.09
N GLU A 27 1.30 -12.22 -43.84
CA GLU A 27 1.97 -13.52 -43.87
C GLU A 27 2.91 -13.62 -42.66
N MET A 28 2.68 -14.62 -41.80
CA MET A 28 3.68 -15.01 -40.80
C MET A 28 4.80 -15.81 -41.46
N THR A 29 5.92 -15.16 -41.75
CA THR A 29 7.18 -15.85 -42.04
C THR A 29 7.84 -16.26 -40.72
N SER A 30 7.98 -17.57 -40.49
CA SER A 30 8.78 -18.13 -39.40
C SER A 30 10.27 -17.84 -39.62
N PRO A 31 11.06 -17.39 -38.62
CA PRO A 31 12.48 -17.22 -38.81
C PRO A 31 13.21 -18.57 -38.70
N SER A 32 13.87 -18.91 -39.80
CA SER A 32 14.82 -20.01 -39.98
C SER A 32 16.07 -19.86 -39.10
N ASN A 33 16.59 -21.01 -38.67
CA ASN A 33 17.86 -21.24 -37.97
C ASN A 33 19.02 -20.37 -38.47
N SER A 34 19.61 -19.58 -37.56
CA SER A 34 20.99 -19.12 -37.68
C SER A 34 21.72 -19.34 -36.35
N ASN A 35 22.68 -20.26 -36.39
CA ASN A 35 23.67 -20.50 -35.33
C ASN A 35 24.50 -19.23 -35.11
N GLY A 36 24.23 -18.53 -34.01
CA GLY A 36 25.08 -17.49 -33.46
C GLY A 36 25.07 -17.61 -31.94
N SER A 37 26.19 -18.00 -31.35
CA SER A 37 26.36 -18.17 -29.91
C SER A 37 26.29 -16.81 -29.20
N TYR A 38 25.08 -16.33 -28.94
CA TYR A 38 24.83 -15.31 -27.93
C TYR A 38 24.77 -16.01 -26.57
N GLN A 39 25.84 -15.85 -25.78
CA GLN A 39 25.80 -16.12 -24.35
C GLN A 39 24.82 -15.13 -23.71
N PRO A 40 23.76 -15.56 -23.02
CA PRO A 40 22.92 -14.65 -22.26
C PRO A 40 23.76 -14.12 -21.10
N SER A 41 23.95 -12.80 -21.04
CA SER A 41 24.36 -12.15 -19.81
C SER A 41 23.28 -12.39 -18.75
N ASP A 42 23.69 -12.88 -17.58
CA ASP A 42 22.84 -13.23 -16.43
C ASP A 42 21.94 -12.06 -15.96
N TYR A 43 20.78 -11.86 -16.58
CA TYR A 43 19.64 -11.13 -16.01
C TYR A 43 18.87 -12.05 -15.08
N THR A 44 19.52 -12.48 -14.00
CA THR A 44 18.91 -13.30 -12.95
C THR A 44 18.59 -12.42 -11.74
N SER A 45 17.67 -11.46 -11.84
CA SER A 45 17.25 -10.68 -10.65
C SER A 45 15.75 -10.34 -10.53
N GLU A 46 15.01 -10.05 -11.60
CA GLU A 46 13.57 -9.72 -11.46
C GLU A 46 12.64 -10.93 -11.44
N ALA A 47 12.90 -11.91 -12.32
CA ALA A 47 12.06 -13.10 -12.47
C ALA A 47 12.15 -14.07 -11.28
N GLY A 48 13.27 -14.05 -10.53
CA GLY A 48 13.45 -14.84 -9.31
C GLY A 48 12.73 -14.24 -8.11
N GLN A 49 12.67 -12.90 -8.02
CA GLN A 49 12.04 -12.18 -6.90
C GLN A 49 10.52 -12.20 -7.00
N LEU A 50 9.95 -12.08 -8.21
CA LEU A 50 8.51 -12.24 -8.46
C LEU A 50 8.00 -13.65 -8.17
N LYS A 51 8.88 -14.66 -8.15
CA LYS A 51 8.55 -16.04 -7.80
C LYS A 51 8.55 -16.29 -6.29
N ASP A 52 9.13 -15.41 -5.49
CA ASP A 52 9.14 -15.57 -4.04
C ASP A 52 7.87 -14.94 -3.43
N PRO A 53 6.87 -15.75 -3.03
CA PRO A 53 5.66 -15.23 -2.38
C PRO A 53 5.95 -14.49 -1.06
N PHE A 54 7.15 -14.64 -0.49
CA PHE A 54 7.55 -14.03 0.78
C PHE A 54 8.54 -12.86 0.57
N ALA A 55 8.59 -12.31 -0.65
CA ALA A 55 9.28 -11.06 -0.91
C ALA A 55 8.71 -9.89 -0.06
N LEU A 56 7.41 -9.96 0.25
CA LEU A 56 6.73 -9.06 1.17
C LEU A 56 5.90 -9.87 2.18
N THR A 57 6.00 -9.52 3.46
CA THR A 57 5.22 -10.17 4.54
C THR A 57 4.72 -9.11 5.51
N LEU A 58 3.48 -9.22 5.97
CA LEU A 58 2.93 -8.37 7.02
C LEU A 58 3.14 -9.01 8.39
N HIS A 59 3.82 -8.32 9.29
CA HIS A 59 4.05 -8.75 10.67
C HIS A 59 3.09 -8.06 11.63
N PHE A 60 2.20 -8.83 12.25
CA PHE A 60 1.45 -8.40 13.42
C PHE A 60 2.26 -8.60 14.69
N VAL A 61 2.17 -7.64 15.58
CA VAL A 61 2.76 -7.70 16.90
C VAL A 61 1.70 -7.44 17.95
N THR A 62 1.37 -8.49 18.68
CA THR A 62 0.37 -8.48 19.73
C THR A 62 1.02 -8.40 21.10
N ASP A 63 0.23 -8.01 22.10
CA ASP A 63 0.60 -8.22 23.49
C ASP A 63 0.62 -9.73 23.82
N PRO A 64 1.29 -10.15 24.93
CA PRO A 64 1.34 -11.54 25.34
C PRO A 64 -0.04 -12.21 25.38
N GLY A 65 -0.18 -13.38 24.75
CA GLY A 65 -1.42 -14.14 24.65
C GLY A 65 -2.40 -13.65 23.56
N GLY A 66 -2.07 -12.57 22.84
CA GLY A 66 -2.90 -12.02 21.76
C GLY A 66 -2.76 -12.76 20.41
N GLY A 67 -1.71 -13.56 20.21
CA GLY A 67 -1.35 -14.09 18.91
C GLY A 67 -2.42 -15.02 18.31
N SER A 68 -2.96 -15.93 19.11
CA SER A 68 -4.04 -16.83 18.67
C SER A 68 -5.32 -16.08 18.32
N LYS A 69 -5.66 -15.03 19.09
CA LYS A 69 -6.83 -14.18 18.81
C LYS A 69 -6.68 -13.47 17.46
N THR A 70 -5.52 -12.87 17.21
CA THR A 70 -5.23 -12.19 15.94
C THR A 70 -5.21 -13.17 14.76
N LYS A 71 -4.67 -14.37 14.95
CA LYS A 71 -4.70 -15.41 13.91
C LYS A 71 -6.13 -15.79 13.55
N ASN A 72 -6.96 -16.12 14.53
CA ASN A 72 -8.35 -16.53 14.33
C ASN A 72 -9.21 -15.40 13.72
N LEU A 73 -8.87 -14.15 14.02
CA LEU A 73 -9.53 -12.98 13.44
C LEU A 73 -9.24 -12.81 11.94
N ILE A 74 -8.02 -13.09 11.50
CA ILE A 74 -7.58 -12.81 10.13
C ILE A 74 -7.75 -14.04 9.22
N GLN A 75 -7.64 -15.25 9.76
CA GLN A 75 -7.72 -16.50 9.00
C GLN A 75 -8.96 -16.63 8.10
N PRO A 76 -10.17 -16.25 8.52
CA PRO A 76 -11.34 -16.30 7.65
C PRO A 76 -11.23 -15.43 6.39
N LEU A 77 -10.51 -14.31 6.47
CA LEU A 77 -10.35 -13.34 5.38
C LEU A 77 -9.35 -13.82 4.33
N VAL A 78 -8.28 -14.49 4.76
CA VAL A 78 -7.14 -14.81 3.89
C VAL A 78 -7.09 -16.28 3.47
N LYS A 79 -8.09 -17.08 3.86
CA LYS A 79 -8.17 -18.52 3.55
C LYS A 79 -8.08 -18.84 2.04
N TRP A 80 -8.49 -17.91 1.18
CA TRP A 80 -8.42 -18.05 -0.29
C TRP A 80 -7.10 -17.59 -0.90
N PHE A 81 -6.34 -16.74 -0.20
CA PHE A 81 -5.09 -16.16 -0.71
C PHE A 81 -3.86 -16.90 -0.17
N ASP A 82 -3.89 -17.31 1.10
CA ASP A 82 -2.75 -17.98 1.71
C ASP A 82 -3.21 -18.92 2.85
N PRO A 83 -3.42 -20.20 2.56
CA PRO A 83 -3.84 -21.17 3.56
C PRO A 83 -2.74 -21.46 4.59
N ALA A 84 -1.49 -21.13 4.29
CA ALA A 84 -0.35 -21.39 5.17
C ALA A 84 0.04 -20.19 6.03
N PHE A 85 -0.63 -19.03 5.86
CA PHE A 85 -0.37 -17.82 6.64
C PHE A 85 1.08 -17.34 6.56
N LYS A 86 1.75 -17.58 5.43
CA LYS A 86 3.14 -17.18 5.22
C LYS A 86 3.27 -15.71 4.74
N LEU A 87 2.20 -15.11 4.21
CA LEU A 87 2.08 -13.67 3.94
C LEU A 87 1.89 -12.84 5.22
N PHE A 88 1.52 -13.51 6.32
CA PHE A 88 1.21 -12.86 7.60
C PHE A 88 1.96 -13.52 8.75
N ASN A 89 2.83 -12.80 9.41
CA ASN A 89 3.52 -13.30 10.60
C ASN A 89 2.89 -12.69 11.85
N ILE A 90 2.76 -13.47 12.93
CA ILE A 90 2.24 -12.98 14.20
C ILE A 90 3.29 -13.25 15.28
N ALA A 91 3.74 -12.18 15.91
CA ALA A 91 4.68 -12.22 17.02
C ALA A 91 4.04 -11.60 18.27
N GLU A 92 4.46 -12.09 19.44
CA GLU A 92 4.03 -11.53 20.73
C GLU A 92 5.18 -10.76 21.38
N ARG A 93 4.86 -9.60 21.95
CA ARG A 93 5.78 -8.83 22.79
C ARG A 93 6.11 -9.61 24.06
N SER A 94 7.26 -9.34 24.68
CA SER A 94 7.57 -9.89 26.01
C SER A 94 6.75 -9.26 27.13
N LYS A 95 6.32 -8.02 26.93
CA LYS A 95 5.48 -7.26 27.86
C LYS A 95 4.45 -6.48 27.06
N ALA A 96 3.28 -6.29 27.66
CA ALA A 96 2.26 -5.42 27.09
C ALA A 96 2.86 -4.02 26.87
N ASN A 97 2.65 -3.45 25.69
CA ASN A 97 3.21 -2.14 25.36
C ASN A 97 2.45 -0.98 26.04
N GLY A 98 1.27 -1.26 26.62
CA GLY A 98 0.42 -0.26 27.27
C GLY A 98 -0.24 0.72 26.28
N PHE A 99 0.00 0.57 24.97
CA PHE A 99 -0.67 1.33 23.93
C PHE A 99 -2.09 0.78 23.76
N ARG A 100 -2.98 1.21 24.64
CA ARG A 100 -4.41 1.15 24.40
C ARG A 100 -4.77 2.43 23.68
N GLY A 101 -4.67 2.41 22.36
CA GLY A 101 -5.20 3.48 21.53
C GLY A 101 -6.71 3.55 21.78
N SER A 102 -7.16 4.51 22.58
CA SER A 102 -8.56 4.90 22.55
C SER A 102 -8.77 5.49 21.16
N PHE A 103 -9.70 4.93 20.37
CA PHE A 103 -10.17 5.60 19.16
C PHE A 103 -10.53 7.02 19.58
N ASP A 104 -9.71 8.00 19.19
CA ASP A 104 -9.97 9.41 19.50
C ASP A 104 -11.15 9.94 18.67
N GLY A 105 -11.74 9.09 17.82
CA GLY A 105 -12.86 9.40 16.95
C GLY A 105 -12.50 10.41 15.87
N ARG A 106 -11.22 10.80 15.76
CA ARG A 106 -10.73 11.77 14.79
C ARG A 106 -10.67 11.12 13.42
N ARG A 107 -11.67 11.43 12.61
CA ARG A 107 -11.82 10.91 11.23
C ARG A 107 -10.69 11.38 10.30
N ASP A 108 -9.94 12.40 10.72
CA ASP A 108 -8.78 12.98 10.05
C ASP A 108 -7.47 12.21 10.26
N VAL A 109 -7.47 11.08 10.98
CA VAL A 109 -6.28 10.26 11.20
C VAL A 109 -6.43 8.89 10.56
N PHE A 110 -5.71 8.65 9.47
CA PHE A 110 -5.70 7.40 8.72
C PHE A 110 -4.60 6.48 9.24
N PRO A 111 -4.92 5.21 9.60
CA PRO A 111 -3.90 4.18 9.75
C PRO A 111 -3.04 4.10 8.49
N ALA A 112 -1.72 4.11 8.65
CA ALA A 112 -0.81 4.12 7.50
C ALA A 112 -0.88 2.87 6.62
N LEU A 113 -1.52 1.78 7.07
CA LEU A 113 -1.57 0.52 6.35
C LEU A 113 -2.99 -0.05 6.26
N SER A 114 -3.32 -0.61 5.10
CA SER A 114 -4.48 -1.46 4.91
C SER A 114 -4.16 -2.72 4.12
N VAL A 115 -5.01 -3.73 4.28
CA VAL A 115 -5.04 -4.98 3.50
C VAL A 115 -6.35 -5.02 2.73
N VAL A 116 -6.25 -5.06 1.41
CA VAL A 116 -7.42 -5.12 0.53
C VAL A 116 -7.41 -6.42 -0.25
N LEU A 117 -8.51 -7.16 -0.16
CA LEU A 117 -8.73 -8.42 -0.85
C LEU A 117 -9.51 -8.17 -2.12
N PHE A 118 -8.93 -8.50 -3.26
CA PHE A 118 -9.57 -8.42 -4.57
C PHE A 118 -9.97 -9.82 -4.99
N LEU A 119 -11.25 -10.14 -4.82
CA LEU A 119 -11.83 -11.46 -5.05
C LEU A 119 -12.72 -11.43 -6.29
N SER A 120 -12.62 -12.45 -7.13
CA SER A 120 -13.51 -12.67 -8.26
C SER A 120 -14.84 -13.25 -7.78
N HIS A 121 -15.90 -13.02 -8.55
CA HIS A 121 -17.03 -13.95 -8.53
C HIS A 121 -16.46 -15.25 -9.09
N GLY A 122 -16.39 -16.33 -8.30
CA GLY A 122 -15.99 -17.61 -8.88
C GLY A 122 -16.98 -17.98 -9.99
N ASP A 123 -16.59 -18.92 -10.85
CA ASP A 123 -17.53 -19.68 -11.68
C ASP A 123 -18.44 -20.61 -10.83
N ASP A 124 -18.39 -20.46 -9.50
CA ASP A 124 -19.25 -21.05 -8.49
C ASP A 124 -20.67 -20.42 -8.55
N ASP A 125 -21.29 -20.44 -9.73
CA ASP A 125 -22.73 -20.70 -9.87
C ASP A 125 -22.99 -22.12 -9.35
N ASP A 126 -22.62 -22.37 -8.09
CA ASP A 126 -22.84 -23.63 -7.44
C ASP A 126 -24.32 -23.70 -7.09
N ALA A 127 -24.98 -24.63 -7.73
CA ALA A 127 -26.35 -25.10 -7.50
C ALA A 127 -26.65 -25.55 -6.05
N ASP A 128 -25.77 -25.27 -5.08
CA ASP A 128 -25.82 -25.67 -3.67
C ASP A 128 -26.05 -24.48 -2.69
N GLY A 129 -26.29 -23.27 -3.20
CA GLY A 129 -26.70 -22.13 -2.35
C GLY A 129 -25.61 -21.59 -1.42
N SER A 130 -24.34 -21.93 -1.65
CA SER A 130 -23.19 -21.32 -0.99
C SER A 130 -23.01 -19.88 -1.50
N GLY A 131 -23.03 -18.90 -0.59
CA GLY A 131 -22.89 -17.48 -0.94
C GLY A 131 -21.53 -17.15 -1.58
N SER A 132 -21.51 -16.11 -2.42
CA SER A 132 -20.28 -15.61 -3.06
C SER A 132 -19.16 -15.34 -2.05
N ARG A 133 -17.91 -15.75 -2.33
CA ARG A 133 -16.71 -15.48 -1.48
C ARG A 133 -16.59 -14.01 -1.06
N VAL A 134 -16.95 -13.11 -1.97
CA VAL A 134 -17.01 -11.66 -1.73
C VAL A 134 -18.05 -11.31 -0.65
N ALA A 135 -19.24 -11.90 -0.73
CA ALA A 135 -20.32 -11.68 0.23
C ALA A 135 -19.94 -12.22 1.61
N GLU A 136 -19.39 -13.44 1.69
CA GLU A 136 -18.93 -14.05 2.95
C GLU A 136 -17.91 -13.13 3.66
N ALA A 137 -16.89 -12.65 2.93
CA ALA A 137 -15.85 -11.80 3.51
C ALA A 137 -16.40 -10.42 3.92
N ARG A 138 -17.34 -9.85 3.16
CA ARG A 138 -18.00 -8.58 3.49
C ARG A 138 -18.88 -8.70 4.73
N GLU A 139 -19.65 -9.77 4.85
CA GLU A 139 -20.48 -10.05 6.03
C GLU A 139 -19.60 -10.24 7.27
N TYR A 140 -18.50 -10.99 7.14
CA TYR A 140 -17.54 -11.17 8.23
C TYR A 140 -16.96 -9.84 8.73
N LEU A 141 -16.57 -8.93 7.82
CA LEU A 141 -16.09 -7.58 8.18
C LEU A 141 -17.17 -6.66 8.73
N ALA A 142 -18.44 -6.87 8.37
CA ALA A 142 -19.56 -6.10 8.91
C ALA A 142 -19.93 -6.52 10.35
N GLY A 143 -19.54 -7.73 10.77
CA GLY A 143 -19.79 -8.27 12.10
C GLY A 143 -18.72 -7.91 13.15
N LYS A 144 -19.07 -8.01 14.43
CA LYS A 144 -18.10 -7.85 15.52
C LYS A 144 -17.01 -8.94 15.46
N PRO A 145 -15.75 -8.64 15.84
CA PRO A 145 -15.27 -7.42 16.49
C PRO A 145 -14.86 -6.28 15.54
N TRP A 146 -15.10 -6.42 14.23
CA TRP A 146 -14.78 -5.38 13.26
C TRP A 146 -15.66 -4.15 13.44
N GLN A 147 -15.06 -2.99 13.17
CA GLN A 147 -15.69 -1.69 13.24
C GLN A 147 -15.50 -0.99 11.91
N TYR A 148 -16.59 -0.46 11.36
CA TYR A 148 -16.55 0.33 10.14
C TYR A 148 -15.72 1.60 10.35
N HIS A 149 -14.79 1.88 9.43
CA HIS A 149 -13.95 3.07 9.46
C HIS A 149 -14.43 4.12 8.46
N HIS A 150 -14.44 3.78 7.17
CA HIS A 150 -14.87 4.68 6.10
C HIS A 150 -15.15 3.86 4.83
N HIS A 151 -15.68 4.51 3.80
CA HIS A 151 -15.79 3.93 2.46
C HIS A 151 -14.96 4.77 1.49
N ALA A 152 -14.23 4.10 0.59
CA ALA A 152 -13.60 4.76 -0.54
C ALA A 152 -14.55 4.72 -1.73
N THR A 153 -15.08 5.88 -2.11
CA THR A 153 -15.77 6.08 -3.38
C THR A 153 -14.74 6.14 -4.51
N THR A 154 -14.91 5.30 -5.53
CA THR A 154 -14.13 5.47 -6.77
C THR A 154 -14.80 6.59 -7.56
N PRO A 155 -14.09 7.67 -7.96
CA PRO A 155 -14.66 8.67 -8.85
C PRO A 155 -14.69 8.09 -10.27
N SER A 156 -15.76 7.40 -10.64
CA SER A 156 -16.05 7.15 -12.07
C SER A 156 -17.54 7.09 -12.35
N ARG A 157 -17.97 8.02 -13.22
CA ARG A 157 -19.21 7.97 -13.99
C ARG A 157 -19.32 6.64 -14.73
N VAL A 158 -20.51 6.03 -14.64
CA VAL A 158 -21.02 4.91 -15.45
C VAL A 158 -20.34 3.56 -15.23
N TYR A 159 -20.94 2.70 -14.40
CA TYR A 159 -20.81 1.24 -14.49
C TYR A 159 -22.20 0.61 -14.51
N LEU A 160 -22.37 -0.42 -15.35
CA LEU A 160 -23.56 -1.27 -15.48
C LEU A 160 -23.68 -2.32 -14.35
N CYS A 161 -22.89 -2.19 -13.29
CA CYS A 161 -22.87 -3.07 -12.12
C CYS A 161 -22.98 -2.22 -10.85
N GLU A 162 -23.47 -2.83 -9.76
CA GLU A 162 -23.62 -2.17 -8.46
C GLU A 162 -22.37 -1.38 -8.07
N PRO A 163 -22.52 -0.20 -7.42
CA PRO A 163 -21.38 0.63 -7.04
C PRO A 163 -20.42 -0.19 -6.17
N ASN A 164 -19.25 -0.49 -6.72
CA ASN A 164 -18.18 -1.27 -6.09
C ASN A 164 -17.47 -0.44 -5.01
N ASN A 165 -18.25 -0.01 -4.01
CA ASN A 165 -17.80 0.77 -2.87
C ASN A 165 -16.88 -0.11 -2.01
N LEU A 166 -15.67 0.38 -1.75
CA LEU A 166 -14.73 -0.30 -0.88
C LEU A 166 -14.91 0.21 0.55
N ASN A 167 -15.56 -0.60 1.38
CA ASN A 167 -15.68 -0.32 2.81
C ASN A 167 -14.41 -0.81 3.54
N PHE A 168 -13.88 0.04 4.41
CA PHE A 168 -12.75 -0.29 5.28
C PHE A 168 -13.23 -0.50 6.71
N TYR A 169 -12.65 -1.52 7.35
CA TYR A 169 -12.95 -1.93 8.71
C TYR A 169 -11.66 -2.11 9.50
N THR A 170 -11.73 -1.96 10.82
CA THR A 170 -10.61 -2.27 11.72
C THR A 170 -11.16 -2.82 13.04
N THR A 171 -10.34 -3.55 13.79
CA THR A 171 -10.72 -4.01 15.14
C THR A 171 -10.22 -3.09 16.24
N GLU A 172 -9.07 -2.44 16.02
CA GLU A 172 -8.36 -1.64 17.03
C GLU A 172 -7.57 -0.54 16.32
N GLN A 173 -7.31 0.58 16.98
CA GLN A 173 -6.63 1.74 16.36
C GLN A 173 -5.25 1.38 15.78
N GLU A 174 -4.50 0.50 16.44
CA GLU A 174 -3.16 0.09 15.96
C GLU A 174 -3.18 -0.97 14.86
N MET A 175 -4.36 -1.51 14.51
CA MET A 175 -4.47 -2.55 13.48
C MET A 175 -4.66 -1.94 12.08
N PRO A 176 -4.15 -2.60 11.03
CA PRO A 176 -4.40 -2.21 9.64
C PRO A 176 -5.88 -2.17 9.33
N LEU A 177 -6.28 -1.33 8.38
CA LEU A 177 -7.62 -1.40 7.83
C LEU A 177 -7.77 -2.64 6.94
N TRP A 178 -8.97 -3.18 6.86
CA TRP A 178 -9.31 -4.33 6.01
C TRP A 178 -10.46 -3.97 5.10
N GLY A 179 -10.37 -4.36 3.84
CA GLY A 179 -11.42 -4.15 2.86
C GLY A 179 -11.48 -5.29 1.85
N VAL A 180 -12.67 -5.47 1.25
CA VAL A 180 -12.90 -6.49 0.23
C VAL A 180 -13.53 -5.84 -0.98
N ARG A 181 -12.93 -6.07 -2.14
CA ARG A 181 -13.40 -5.59 -3.43
C ARG A 181 -13.63 -6.75 -4.39
N GLN A 182 -14.71 -6.66 -5.15
CA GLN A 182 -14.93 -7.59 -6.25
C GLN A 182 -14.10 -7.16 -7.47
N VAL A 183 -13.44 -8.12 -8.11
CA VAL A 183 -12.89 -7.98 -9.46
C VAL A 183 -13.83 -8.66 -10.47
N HIS A 184 -14.20 -7.94 -11.53
CA HIS A 184 -15.05 -8.46 -12.60
C HIS A 184 -14.24 -9.13 -13.71
N TYR A 185 -13.01 -8.64 -13.92
CA TYR A 185 -12.05 -9.17 -14.88
C TYR A 185 -10.65 -9.08 -14.30
N GLY A 186 -9.79 -10.03 -14.66
CA GLY A 186 -8.39 -10.09 -14.23
C GLY A 186 -8.16 -10.98 -13.02
N LYS A 187 -6.91 -10.97 -12.53
CA LYS A 187 -6.48 -11.82 -11.43
C LYS A 187 -6.99 -11.33 -10.09
N GLU A 188 -7.33 -12.28 -9.22
CA GLU A 188 -7.48 -12.01 -7.79
C GLU A 188 -6.15 -11.49 -7.24
N HIS A 189 -6.20 -10.62 -6.24
CA HIS A 189 -4.96 -10.16 -5.63
C HIS A 189 -5.15 -9.70 -4.19
N LEU A 190 -4.10 -9.89 -3.40
CA LEU A 190 -3.99 -9.33 -2.06
C LEU A 190 -3.12 -8.10 -2.13
N ARG A 191 -3.67 -6.95 -1.74
CA ARG A 191 -2.95 -5.67 -1.78
C ARG A 191 -2.68 -5.17 -0.37
N PHE A 192 -1.40 -5.06 -0.03
CA PHE A 192 -0.96 -4.20 1.07
C PHE A 192 -0.94 -2.76 0.54
N MET A 193 -1.69 -1.86 1.16
CA MET A 193 -1.76 -0.46 0.73
C MET A 193 -1.27 0.44 1.85
N LEU A 194 -0.20 1.16 1.57
CA LEU A 194 0.31 2.22 2.43
C LEU A 194 -0.30 3.55 2.05
N TYR A 195 -0.66 4.32 3.08
CA TYR A 195 -1.18 5.65 2.95
C TYR A 195 -0.06 6.66 3.22
N THR A 196 -0.04 7.72 2.42
CA THR A 196 0.98 8.75 2.49
C THR A 196 0.42 10.14 2.28
N SER A 197 1.10 11.15 2.80
CA SER A 197 0.75 12.54 2.52
C SER A 197 1.15 12.93 1.09
N ARG A 198 0.57 14.01 0.57
CA ARG A 198 0.98 14.54 -0.74
C ARG A 198 2.43 15.01 -0.75
N ASP A 199 2.91 15.53 0.38
CA ASP A 199 4.25 16.09 0.54
C ASP A 199 5.36 15.03 0.43
N THR A 200 5.08 13.81 0.90
CA THR A 200 6.04 12.69 0.92
C THR A 200 5.86 11.70 -0.23
N TRP A 201 4.91 11.95 -1.14
CA TRP A 201 4.51 11.05 -2.23
C TRP A 201 5.68 10.51 -3.06
N HIS A 202 6.54 11.40 -3.57
CA HIS A 202 7.65 11.02 -4.44
C HIS A 202 8.75 10.27 -3.68
N ASP A 203 9.02 10.68 -2.44
CA ASP A 203 10.02 10.03 -1.59
C ASP A 203 9.56 8.63 -1.20
N MET A 204 8.26 8.45 -0.94
CA MET A 204 7.66 7.14 -0.64
C MET A 204 7.74 6.20 -1.84
N ILE A 205 7.42 6.66 -3.06
CA ILE A 205 7.60 5.85 -4.27
C ILE A 205 9.07 5.43 -4.40
N ARG A 206 10.00 6.38 -4.35
CA ARG A 206 11.44 6.10 -4.49
C ARG A 206 11.92 5.10 -3.42
N PHE A 207 11.49 5.27 -2.18
CA PHE A 207 11.85 4.39 -1.08
C PHE A 207 11.42 2.93 -1.36
N TYR A 208 10.17 2.71 -1.77
CA TYR A 208 9.68 1.36 -2.05
C TYR A 208 10.21 0.78 -3.36
N CYS A 209 10.52 1.61 -4.37
CA CYS A 209 11.27 1.17 -5.55
C CYS A 209 12.64 0.59 -5.15
N LEU A 210 13.38 1.29 -4.27
CA LEU A 210 14.68 0.83 -3.78
C LEU A 210 14.57 -0.49 -3.01
N LEU A 211 13.58 -0.62 -2.12
CA LEU A 211 13.40 -1.86 -1.35
C LEU A 211 13.01 -3.07 -2.21
N LEU A 212 12.17 -2.84 -3.23
CA LEU A 212 11.71 -3.90 -4.13
C LEU A 212 12.67 -4.13 -5.30
N GLY A 213 13.64 -3.25 -5.52
CA GLY A 213 14.59 -3.30 -6.63
C GLY A 213 13.93 -3.17 -8.00
N ARG A 214 12.84 -2.40 -8.12
CA ARG A 214 12.04 -2.25 -9.34
C ARG A 214 11.22 -0.96 -9.34
N ASP A 215 10.71 -0.60 -10.50
CA ASP A 215 9.78 0.51 -10.67
C ASP A 215 8.31 0.11 -10.43
N VAL A 216 7.44 1.11 -10.37
CA VAL A 216 5.99 0.95 -10.25
C VAL A 216 5.41 0.30 -11.51
N GLU A 217 4.43 -0.60 -11.34
CA GLU A 217 3.71 -1.23 -12.45
C GLU A 217 2.68 -0.27 -13.06
N TYR A 218 2.11 0.59 -12.21
CA TYR A 218 1.14 1.60 -12.60
C TYR A 218 1.21 2.76 -11.63
N GLN A 219 1.07 3.97 -12.16
CA GLN A 219 1.04 5.20 -11.38
C GLN A 219 0.04 6.20 -11.96
N LYS A 220 -0.72 6.82 -11.05
CA LYS A 220 -1.51 8.04 -11.26
C LYS A 220 -1.17 9.05 -10.15
N ASP A 221 -1.78 10.22 -10.18
CA ASP A 221 -1.44 11.35 -9.29
C ASP A 221 -1.61 11.04 -7.79
N ASP A 222 -2.52 10.16 -7.41
CA ASP A 222 -2.85 9.82 -6.01
C ASP A 222 -2.65 8.34 -5.66
N PHE A 223 -2.10 7.53 -6.57
CA PHE A 223 -1.98 6.09 -6.38
C PHE A 223 -0.94 5.45 -7.29
N CYS A 224 -0.22 4.48 -6.77
CA CYS A 224 0.61 3.58 -7.57
C CYS A 224 0.59 2.18 -6.96
N TYR A 225 1.02 1.18 -7.74
CA TYR A 225 1.26 -0.15 -7.18
C TYR A 225 2.43 -0.86 -7.83
N PHE A 226 2.92 -1.85 -7.11
CA PHE A 226 3.94 -2.81 -7.47
C PHE A 226 3.33 -4.21 -7.40
N VAL A 227 3.63 -5.07 -8.36
CA VAL A 227 3.41 -6.51 -8.21
C VAL A 227 4.64 -7.07 -7.51
N VAL A 228 4.47 -7.55 -6.28
CA VAL A 228 5.58 -8.08 -5.46
C VAL A 228 5.71 -9.60 -5.62
N HIS A 229 4.61 -10.27 -5.94
CA HIS A 229 4.59 -11.68 -6.29
C HIS A 229 3.53 -11.93 -7.35
N ALA A 230 3.93 -12.62 -8.42
CA ALA A 230 3.01 -13.13 -9.43
C ALA A 230 3.01 -14.65 -9.31
N ALA A 231 1.97 -15.22 -8.70
CA ALA A 231 1.87 -16.67 -8.61
C ALA A 231 1.58 -17.26 -10.00
N SER A 232 1.96 -18.52 -10.23
CA SER A 232 1.59 -19.25 -11.45
C SER A 232 0.09 -19.55 -11.58
N GLY A 233 -0.76 -19.02 -10.70
CA GLY A 233 -2.22 -19.10 -10.74
C GLY A 233 -2.90 -17.73 -10.91
N ASN A 234 -4.20 -17.65 -10.60
CA ASN A 234 -5.01 -16.43 -10.71
C ASN A 234 -4.85 -15.46 -9.52
N MET A 235 -3.71 -15.49 -8.82
CA MET A 235 -3.47 -14.65 -7.64
C MET A 235 -2.13 -13.94 -7.72
N ASP A 236 -2.16 -12.62 -7.49
CA ASP A 236 -0.96 -11.82 -7.30
C ASP A 236 -0.95 -11.14 -5.91
N VAL A 237 0.23 -10.82 -5.39
CA VAL A 237 0.40 -9.98 -4.21
C VAL A 237 0.94 -8.64 -4.66
N GLN A 238 0.34 -7.57 -4.15
CA GLN A 238 0.69 -6.20 -4.51
C GLN A 238 1.05 -5.37 -3.28
N LEU A 239 2.00 -4.46 -3.47
CA LEU A 239 2.16 -3.29 -2.62
C LEU A 239 1.60 -2.09 -3.37
N ALA A 240 0.80 -1.26 -2.70
CA ALA A 240 0.32 -0.01 -3.29
C ALA A 240 0.58 1.16 -2.36
N LEU A 241 0.75 2.34 -2.95
CA LEU A 241 0.81 3.61 -2.23
C LEU A 241 -0.41 4.44 -2.64
N LYS A 242 -1.03 5.12 -1.68
CA LYS A 242 -2.17 5.99 -1.92
C LYS A 242 -2.05 7.27 -1.12
N ILE A 243 -2.23 8.42 -1.79
CA ILE A 243 -2.30 9.71 -1.11
C ILE A 243 -3.60 9.78 -0.30
N VAL A 244 -3.52 10.17 0.97
CA VAL A 244 -4.72 10.45 1.79
C VAL A 244 -5.37 11.77 1.38
N PRO A 245 -6.67 11.96 1.65
CA PRO A 245 -7.31 13.27 1.48
C PRO A 245 -6.52 14.39 2.18
N ASP A 246 -6.53 15.60 1.61
CA ASP A 246 -5.68 16.70 2.09
C ASP A 246 -6.04 17.19 3.51
N ASP A 247 -7.25 16.86 4.00
CA ASP A 247 -7.73 17.12 5.35
C ASP A 247 -7.36 16.01 6.35
N CYS A 248 -6.63 14.98 5.90
CA CYS A 248 -6.29 13.80 6.67
C CYS A 248 -4.78 13.65 6.83
N THR A 249 -4.38 13.01 7.93
CA THR A 249 -2.98 12.69 8.24
C THR A 249 -2.79 11.18 8.32
N CYS A 250 -1.63 10.69 7.88
CA CYS A 250 -1.25 9.29 8.01
C CYS A 250 -0.56 9.06 9.35
N ARG A 251 -0.96 7.99 10.05
CA ARG A 251 -0.35 7.61 11.32
C ARG A 251 0.30 6.23 11.22
N PRO A 252 1.61 6.12 11.48
CA PRO A 252 2.29 4.84 11.58
C PRO A 252 1.66 3.90 12.60
N LEU A 253 1.66 2.60 12.28
CA LEU A 253 1.17 1.55 13.15
C LEU A 253 2.29 1.00 14.03
N ASN A 254 1.98 0.70 15.30
CA ASN A 254 2.93 0.11 16.24
C ASN A 254 2.71 -1.39 16.48
N SER A 255 1.69 -1.98 15.86
CA SER A 255 1.38 -3.41 15.94
C SER A 255 1.34 -4.11 14.57
N ALA A 256 1.62 -3.42 13.47
CA ALA A 256 1.66 -4.01 12.14
C ALA A 256 2.77 -3.40 11.30
N PHE A 257 3.66 -4.24 10.76
CA PHE A 257 4.87 -3.82 10.06
C PHE A 257 5.06 -4.63 8.78
N LEU A 258 5.39 -3.95 7.68
CA LEU A 258 5.77 -4.65 6.45
C LEU A 258 7.24 -5.07 6.51
N GLN A 259 7.51 -6.32 6.12
CA GLN A 259 8.85 -6.87 5.97
C GLN A 259 9.14 -7.16 4.51
N PHE A 260 10.25 -6.59 4.03
CA PHE A 260 10.73 -6.73 2.66
C PHE A 260 11.95 -7.65 2.64
N LYS A 261 11.94 -8.63 1.75
CA LYS A 261 13.14 -9.43 1.48
C LYS A 261 14.05 -8.66 0.54
N VAL A 262 15.26 -8.36 1.01
CA VAL A 262 16.28 -7.62 0.27
C VAL A 262 17.49 -8.51 0.05
N LEU A 263 18.16 -8.37 -1.10
CA LEU A 263 19.30 -9.22 -1.45
C LEU A 263 20.53 -8.85 -0.61
N GLU A 264 20.93 -7.59 -0.62
CA GLU A 264 22.13 -7.10 0.06
C GLU A 264 21.84 -5.78 0.77
N ILE A 265 21.99 -5.77 2.10
CA ILE A 265 21.77 -4.55 2.89
C ILE A 265 22.88 -3.51 2.65
N GLY A 266 24.10 -3.95 2.32
CA GLY A 266 25.26 -3.07 2.12
C GLY A 266 25.08 -2.10 0.96
N ASP A 267 24.46 -2.56 -0.13
CA ASP A 267 24.19 -1.74 -1.31
C ASP A 267 22.98 -0.82 -1.11
N LEU A 268 22.02 -1.25 -0.28
CA LEU A 268 20.77 -0.55 -0.03
C LEU A 268 20.93 0.59 0.99
N VAL A 269 21.70 0.38 2.06
CA VAL A 269 21.85 1.36 3.16
C VAL A 269 22.27 2.76 2.71
N PRO A 270 23.25 2.92 1.80
CA PRO A 270 23.65 4.25 1.32
C PRO A 270 22.56 5.00 0.53
N LEU A 271 21.57 4.29 0.00
CA LEU A 271 20.50 4.84 -0.85
C LEU A 271 19.26 5.21 -0.05
N LEU A 272 19.09 4.66 1.15
CA LEU A 272 17.90 4.90 1.97
C LEU A 272 18.00 6.25 2.70
N PRO A 273 16.89 7.01 2.79
CA PRO A 273 16.88 8.32 3.43
C PRO A 273 17.11 8.24 4.94
N ASN A 274 16.72 7.12 5.55
CA ASN A 274 16.80 6.88 6.98
C ASN A 274 17.79 5.76 7.30
N SER A 275 18.54 5.95 8.39
CA SER A 275 19.53 4.98 8.86
C SER A 275 18.90 3.61 9.11
N CYS A 276 19.57 2.56 8.63
CA CYS A 276 19.19 1.20 8.96
C CYS A 276 19.87 0.74 10.25
N SER A 277 19.14 0.02 11.10
CA SER A 277 19.70 -0.62 12.28
C SER A 277 19.47 -2.14 12.28
N PRO A 278 20.47 -2.93 12.69
CA PRO A 278 20.31 -4.38 12.77
C PRO A 278 19.42 -4.77 13.96
N ILE A 279 18.47 -5.67 13.70
CA ILE A 279 17.69 -6.38 14.73
C ILE A 279 18.38 -7.70 15.06
N SER A 280 18.84 -8.39 14.02
CA SER A 280 19.55 -9.67 14.08
C SER A 280 20.47 -9.79 12.87
N PRO A 281 21.33 -10.82 12.79
CA PRO A 281 22.22 -10.99 11.64
C PRO A 281 21.51 -11.04 10.29
N GLN A 282 20.24 -11.46 10.24
CA GLN A 282 19.45 -11.58 9.01
C GLN A 282 18.32 -10.56 8.91
N ARG A 283 18.09 -9.74 9.95
CA ARG A 283 16.95 -8.83 9.99
C ARG A 283 17.39 -7.44 10.43
N TRP A 284 17.00 -6.46 9.66
CA TRP A 284 17.26 -5.05 9.89
C TRP A 284 15.95 -4.29 9.91
N GLN A 285 16.00 -3.03 10.30
CA GLN A 285 14.89 -2.10 10.17
C GLN A 285 15.38 -0.74 9.70
N THR A 286 14.43 0.01 9.16
CA THR A 286 14.54 1.43 8.87
C THR A 286 13.16 2.06 9.05
N THR A 287 13.03 3.34 8.77
CA THR A 287 11.74 4.03 8.64
C THR A 287 11.57 4.54 7.22
N ASP A 288 10.37 4.46 6.68
CA ASP A 288 10.05 5.16 5.44
C ASP A 288 9.96 6.70 5.68
N PRO A 289 9.81 7.52 4.64
CA PRO A 289 9.63 8.97 4.77
C PRO A 289 8.48 9.42 5.68
N ASP A 290 7.41 8.63 5.80
CA ASP A 290 6.26 8.93 6.69
C ASP A 290 6.44 8.37 8.12
N GLY A 291 7.58 7.76 8.42
CA GLY A 291 7.91 7.23 9.74
C GLY A 291 7.36 5.83 10.02
N ASN A 292 6.85 5.11 9.02
CA ASN A 292 6.48 3.70 9.19
C ASN A 292 7.73 2.87 9.37
N VAL A 293 7.77 2.09 10.45
CA VAL A 293 8.84 1.12 10.67
C VAL A 293 8.75 0.03 9.61
N THR A 294 9.81 -0.08 8.81
CA THR A 294 9.92 -1.05 7.73
C THR A 294 10.99 -2.08 8.08
N LEU A 295 10.62 -3.36 8.08
CA LEU A 295 11.52 -4.46 8.38
C LEU A 295 12.20 -4.94 7.09
N LEU A 296 13.47 -5.28 7.19
CA LEU A 296 14.28 -5.78 6.07
C LEU A 296 14.80 -7.18 6.42
N LEU A 297 14.54 -8.17 5.58
CA LEU A 297 15.01 -9.54 5.72
C LEU A 297 16.06 -9.83 4.64
N LEU A 298 17.27 -10.21 5.05
CA LEU A 298 18.33 -10.58 4.12
C LEU A 298 18.00 -11.92 3.44
N GLY A 299 17.93 -11.89 2.11
CA GLY A 299 17.87 -13.10 1.29
C GLY A 299 19.18 -13.87 1.41
N LYS A 300 19.11 -15.18 1.68
CA LYS A 300 20.31 -16.02 1.58
C LYS A 300 20.74 -16.08 0.12
N LYS A 301 21.95 -15.61 -0.22
CA LYS A 301 22.62 -16.07 -1.44
C LYS A 301 22.72 -17.59 -1.34
N SER A 302 22.27 -18.31 -2.37
CA SER A 302 22.52 -19.74 -2.51
C SER A 302 24.02 -19.95 -2.74
N ILE A 303 24.81 -19.81 -1.68
CA ILE A 303 26.19 -20.28 -1.66
C ILE A 303 26.06 -21.77 -1.36
N ASN A 304 26.41 -22.59 -2.34
CA ASN A 304 26.61 -24.02 -2.15
C ASN A 304 27.43 -24.26 -0.88
N ASN A 305 26.97 -25.22 -0.07
CA ASN A 305 27.70 -26.00 0.95
C ASN A 305 27.25 -25.82 2.42
N ASN A 306 26.82 -26.95 2.99
CA ASN A 306 27.31 -27.50 4.26
C ASN A 306 27.74 -26.51 5.36
N LEU A 307 26.81 -25.67 5.82
CA LEU A 307 26.94 -24.99 7.12
C LEU A 307 25.76 -25.39 8.01
N PRO A 308 26.01 -25.68 9.31
CA PRO A 308 25.01 -26.24 10.19
C PRO A 308 23.82 -25.29 10.33
N ARG A 309 22.61 -25.86 10.26
CA ARG A 309 21.33 -25.18 10.44
C ARG A 309 21.28 -24.53 11.84
N VAL A 310 21.69 -23.27 11.94
CA VAL A 310 21.60 -22.50 13.18
C VAL A 310 20.12 -22.17 13.44
N LYS A 311 19.58 -22.73 14.53
CA LYS A 311 18.25 -22.34 15.05
C LYS A 311 18.31 -20.86 15.48
N PRO A 312 17.25 -20.06 15.25
CA PRO A 312 17.23 -18.67 15.69
C PRO A 312 17.48 -18.59 17.20
N ARG A 313 18.52 -17.86 17.62
CA ARG A 313 18.85 -17.64 19.03
C ARG A 313 17.81 -16.71 19.66
N ARG A 314 17.47 -16.94 20.94
CA ARG A 314 16.54 -16.13 21.75
C ARG A 314 16.77 -14.61 21.63
N HIS A 315 18.03 -14.17 21.47
CA HIS A 315 18.40 -12.77 21.23
C HIS A 315 17.72 -12.10 20.02
N SER A 316 17.36 -12.85 18.97
CA SER A 316 16.64 -12.30 17.80
C SER A 316 15.16 -12.02 18.09
N ILE A 317 14.56 -12.78 19.00
CA ILE A 317 13.22 -12.54 19.54
C ILE A 317 13.29 -11.34 20.51
N ASP A 318 14.30 -11.29 21.38
CA ASP A 318 14.48 -10.19 22.33
C ASP A 318 14.73 -8.84 21.64
N ALA A 319 15.44 -8.83 20.50
CA ALA A 319 15.69 -7.61 19.72
C ALA A 319 14.43 -7.11 19.00
N LEU A 320 13.60 -8.00 18.43
CA LEU A 320 12.25 -7.63 17.98
C LEU A 320 11.44 -7.08 19.15
N GLN A 321 11.42 -7.78 20.28
CA GLN A 321 10.68 -7.33 21.47
C GLN A 321 11.16 -5.97 22.00
N THR A 322 12.43 -5.62 21.81
CA THR A 322 13.01 -4.32 22.21
C THR A 322 12.57 -3.19 21.27
N LEU A 323 12.44 -3.45 19.97
CA LEU A 323 11.84 -2.51 19.00
C LEU A 323 10.35 -2.31 19.24
N LEU A 324 9.70 -3.36 19.75
CA LEU A 324 8.30 -3.39 20.11
C LEU A 324 8.05 -2.89 21.55
N ALA A 325 9.10 -2.51 22.27
CA ALA A 325 9.01 -1.91 23.58
C ALA A 325 8.75 -0.39 23.46
N PRO A 326 7.88 0.19 24.30
CA PRO A 326 7.40 1.58 24.18
C PRO A 326 8.47 2.69 24.25
N LYS A 327 9.75 2.35 24.50
CA LYS A 327 10.85 3.32 24.62
C LYS A 327 11.61 3.58 23.31
N ALA A 328 11.41 2.78 22.26
CA ALA A 328 12.15 2.91 21.00
C ALA A 328 11.54 3.93 20.01
N LEU A 329 10.28 4.35 20.23
CA LEU A 329 9.53 5.25 19.35
C LEU A 329 9.37 6.63 20.01
N LYS A 330 10.45 7.40 20.13
CA LYS A 330 10.33 8.85 20.36
C LYS A 330 10.54 9.57 19.03
N PRO A 331 9.55 10.31 18.50
CA PRO A 331 9.77 11.19 17.37
C PRO A 331 10.85 12.21 17.73
N ARG A 332 11.93 12.28 16.93
CA ARG A 332 12.82 13.45 16.97
C ARG A 332 12.10 14.59 16.26
N VAL A 333 11.28 15.31 17.01
CA VAL A 333 10.84 16.65 16.56
C VAL A 333 12.10 17.52 16.52
N ALA A 334 12.47 17.96 15.32
CA ALA A 334 13.55 18.90 15.12
C ALA A 334 13.20 20.22 15.83
N ALA A 335 13.78 20.45 17.00
CA ALA A 335 13.70 21.73 17.69
C ALA A 335 14.59 22.74 16.96
N ALA A 336 14.05 23.38 15.93
CA ALA A 336 14.67 24.53 15.28
C ALA A 336 13.66 25.69 15.21
N ARG A 337 13.80 26.59 16.20
CA ARG A 337 13.45 28.03 16.23
C ARG A 337 12.66 28.42 17.49
N ARG A 338 13.36 29.06 18.43
CA ARG A 338 13.06 30.45 18.77
C ARG A 338 14.29 31.10 19.41
N ARG A 339 14.82 32.09 18.71
CA ARG A 339 15.85 33.01 19.17
C ARG A 339 15.32 33.78 20.37
N MET A 340 16.21 34.04 21.32
CA MET A 340 16.01 34.88 22.48
C MET A 340 15.56 36.28 22.07
N SER A 341 14.43 36.74 22.60
CA SER A 341 14.10 38.16 22.70
C SER A 341 14.64 38.66 24.04
N VAL A 342 15.72 39.43 23.98
CA VAL A 342 16.24 40.23 25.11
C VAL A 342 15.31 41.44 25.27
N ALA A 343 14.72 41.58 26.45
CA ALA A 343 14.01 42.80 26.86
C ALA A 343 15.03 43.80 27.48
N PRO A 344 14.88 45.12 27.28
CA PRO A 344 15.57 46.11 28.08
C PRO A 344 14.68 46.64 29.24
N PRO A 345 15.27 47.25 30.29
CA PRO A 345 14.62 47.55 31.56
C PRO A 345 13.90 48.92 31.60
N GLY A 346 13.04 49.09 32.63
CA GLY A 346 12.09 50.21 32.89
C GLY A 346 12.69 51.62 32.99
N LEU A 347 11.90 52.70 32.97
CA LEU A 347 10.90 53.24 33.93
C LEU A 347 10.35 54.59 33.32
N PRO A 348 9.45 55.38 33.95
CA PRO A 348 8.40 55.14 34.95
C PRO A 348 7.01 55.67 34.49
N ALA A 349 6.02 55.55 35.39
CA ALA A 349 4.63 55.99 35.27
C ALA A 349 4.44 57.50 35.07
N VAL A 350 3.39 57.85 34.32
CA VAL A 350 2.71 59.14 34.32
C VAL A 350 1.21 58.83 34.30
N ASP A 351 0.55 59.15 35.41
CA ASP A 351 -0.91 59.31 35.49
C ASP A 351 -1.29 60.55 34.68
N ASP A 352 -2.44 60.51 33.99
CA ASP A 352 -3.42 61.61 33.90
C ASP A 352 -4.56 61.19 32.96
N ASP A 353 -5.72 61.00 33.59
CA ASP A 353 -7.04 61.57 33.28
C ASP A 353 -7.70 61.46 31.89
N ASP A 354 -8.99 61.07 31.98
CA ASP A 354 -10.16 61.54 31.23
C ASP A 354 -10.23 61.35 29.70
N GLU A 355 -11.17 60.53 29.24
CA GLU A 355 -12.51 60.98 28.80
C GLU A 355 -13.30 59.83 28.15
N GLU A 356 -14.61 59.81 28.45
CA GLU A 356 -15.65 59.11 27.72
C GLU A 356 -15.62 59.45 26.22
N GLU A 357 -15.96 58.51 25.34
CA GLU A 357 -17.06 58.71 24.39
C GLU A 357 -17.43 57.41 23.67
N ASP A 358 -18.75 57.28 23.50
CA ASP A 358 -19.52 56.32 22.73
C ASP A 358 -19.00 56.07 21.30
N LEU A 359 -19.28 54.88 20.75
CA LEU A 359 -20.27 54.72 19.66
C LEU A 359 -20.19 53.33 19.01
N SER A 360 -21.39 52.77 18.91
CA SER A 360 -21.82 51.61 18.13
C SER A 360 -21.52 51.68 16.63
N CYS A 361 -21.21 50.53 16.03
CA CYS A 361 -21.88 49.97 14.85
C CYS A 361 -21.65 48.45 14.79
#